data_AF-M4EFB1-F1
#
_entry.id   AF-M4EFB1-F1
#
_cell.length_a   1.000
_cell.length_b   1.000
_cell.length_c   1.000
_cell.angle_alpha   90.00
_cell.angle_beta   90.00
_cell.angle_gamma   90.00
#
_symmetry.space_group_name_H-M   'P 1'
#
loop_
_entity.id
_entity.type
_entity.pdbx_description
1 polymer ?
#
loop_
_entity_poly.entity_id
_entity_poly.type
_entity_poly.pdbx_seq_one_letter_code
_entity_poly.pdbx_strand_id
1 'polypeptide(L)'
;MDPVIWSNLPNHILDHILSFLPFKTLVSLRSTSKHLRSLILSPTFLSDHSFPLPSFLLLSHPQAFQSFPLFDPNLISWRTLPLPRSLSLTCASSLLSSSHGLLCFSVSPSSASSLSVFNPLTRSSRSIKFPFYPFPFELLSLVAFPDSYRIFTISSSASRSVCLYDSGDRWWRIFGGVDQVLPRGFNQDGVFYNGSLYFVRSEPFLLVSVNLDDGKWTTAAGDGVFPAEDEITFARLVTDPEKKILYMVGGIGSNGICRSIKIYEFKRETESWIEAETLPDIVCRKFTSVCYHNYEHVYCLWHKEMICVCCYNWPEILFFHVGRRTWHWVPKCPSLPEKWSCGFRWFSLVPSLSASV
;
A
#
# COMPACT_ATOMS: atom_id res chain seq x y z
N MET A 1 8.27 -39.28 -12.38
CA MET A 1 7.26 -40.07 -11.64
C MET A 1 6.71 -41.12 -12.58
N ASP A 2 6.49 -42.34 -12.09
CA ASP A 2 5.95 -43.43 -12.90
C ASP A 2 4.48 -43.11 -13.29
N PRO A 3 4.17 -42.89 -14.57
CA PRO A 3 2.84 -42.47 -14.98
C PRO A 3 1.75 -43.47 -14.58
N VAL A 4 2.07 -44.77 -14.46
CA VAL A 4 1.11 -45.84 -14.13
C VAL A 4 0.64 -45.78 -12.67
N ILE A 5 1.54 -45.39 -11.77
CA ILE A 5 1.22 -45.26 -10.34
C ILE A 5 0.45 -43.97 -10.08
N TRP A 6 0.87 -42.88 -10.73
CA TRP A 6 0.33 -41.55 -10.45
C TRP A 6 -0.97 -41.23 -11.21
N SER A 7 -1.26 -41.91 -12.33
CA SER A 7 -2.51 -41.74 -13.08
C SER A 7 -3.75 -42.31 -12.37
N ASN A 8 -3.54 -43.25 -11.45
CA ASN A 8 -4.63 -43.93 -10.72
C ASN A 8 -4.91 -43.28 -9.35
N LEU A 9 -4.13 -42.28 -8.95
CA LEU A 9 -4.31 -41.61 -7.69
C LEU A 9 -5.53 -40.65 -7.76
N PRO A 10 -6.52 -40.77 -6.86
CA PRO A 10 -7.63 -39.83 -6.81
C PRO A 10 -7.17 -38.39 -6.60
N ASN A 11 -7.79 -37.43 -7.30
CA ASN A 11 -7.42 -36.02 -7.25
C ASN A 11 -7.39 -35.46 -5.81
N HIS A 12 -8.34 -35.83 -4.95
CA HIS A 12 -8.36 -35.35 -3.57
C HIS A 12 -7.14 -35.80 -2.75
N ILE A 13 -6.60 -36.99 -3.01
CA ILE A 13 -5.38 -37.48 -2.34
C ILE A 13 -4.17 -36.73 -2.88
N LEU A 14 -4.12 -36.52 -4.20
CA LEU A 14 -3.07 -35.75 -4.83
C LEU A 14 -3.04 -34.32 -4.28
N ASP A 15 -4.19 -33.66 -4.18
CA ASP A 15 -4.33 -32.30 -3.67
C ASP A 15 -3.86 -32.21 -2.21
N HIS A 16 -4.23 -33.20 -1.40
CA HIS A 16 -3.75 -33.32 -0.02
C HIS A 16 -2.24 -33.53 0.07
N ILE A 17 -1.65 -34.42 -0.74
CA ILE A 17 -0.18 -34.61 -0.79
C ILE A 17 0.52 -33.30 -1.16
N LEU A 18 -0.01 -32.58 -2.15
CA LEU A 18 0.56 -31.32 -2.62
C LEU A 18 0.48 -30.22 -1.56
N SER A 19 -0.55 -30.23 -0.70
CA SER A 19 -0.66 -29.28 0.41
C SER A 19 0.52 -29.30 1.37
N PHE A 20 1.23 -30.44 1.49
CA PHE A 20 2.40 -30.56 2.35
C PHE A 20 3.68 -30.00 1.72
N LEU A 21 3.66 -29.64 0.43
CA LEU A 21 4.83 -29.06 -0.23
C LEU A 21 4.98 -27.58 0.14
N PRO A 22 6.23 -27.09 0.33
CA PRO A 22 6.47 -25.66 0.50
C PRO A 22 5.90 -24.87 -0.68
N PHE A 23 5.32 -23.70 -0.40
CA PHE A 23 4.68 -22.88 -1.44
C PHE A 23 5.59 -22.55 -2.63
N LYS A 24 6.88 -22.30 -2.36
CA LYS A 24 7.88 -22.07 -3.41
C LYS A 24 7.96 -23.24 -4.39
N THR A 25 7.91 -24.47 -3.88
CA THR A 25 7.91 -25.69 -4.68
C THR A 25 6.63 -25.77 -5.51
N LEU A 26 5.47 -25.53 -4.90
CA LEU A 26 4.18 -25.50 -5.61
C LEU A 26 4.20 -24.51 -6.78
N VAL A 27 4.62 -23.26 -6.54
CA VAL A 27 4.72 -22.25 -7.61
C VAL A 27 5.65 -22.67 -8.73
N SER A 28 6.80 -23.27 -8.40
CA SER A 28 7.75 -23.75 -9.42
C SER A 28 7.17 -24.86 -10.30
N LEU A 29 6.30 -25.69 -9.75
CA LEU A 29 5.66 -26.80 -10.46
C LEU A 29 4.48 -26.38 -11.34
N ARG A 30 3.99 -25.12 -11.23
CA ARG A 30 2.86 -24.60 -12.03
C ARG A 30 3.04 -24.75 -13.54
N SER A 31 4.27 -24.71 -14.05
CA SER A 31 4.56 -24.86 -15.48
C SER A 31 4.53 -26.31 -15.95
N THR A 32 4.53 -27.28 -15.04
CA THR A 32 4.65 -28.71 -15.37
C THR A 32 3.31 -29.42 -15.49
N SER A 33 2.24 -28.91 -14.88
CA SER A 33 0.92 -29.54 -14.89
C SER A 33 -0.22 -28.52 -14.86
N LYS A 34 -1.23 -28.74 -15.72
CA LYS A 34 -2.48 -27.94 -15.73
C LYS A 34 -3.26 -28.11 -14.43
N HIS A 35 -3.25 -29.31 -13.85
CA HIS A 35 -3.89 -29.60 -12.56
C HIS A 35 -3.25 -28.78 -11.44
N LEU A 36 -1.92 -28.83 -11.31
CA LEU A 36 -1.18 -28.05 -10.31
C LEU A 36 -1.40 -26.55 -10.48
N ARG A 37 -1.42 -26.07 -11.74
CA ARG A 37 -1.71 -24.67 -12.03
C ARG A 37 -3.12 -24.28 -11.59
N SER A 38 -4.11 -25.14 -11.83
CA SER A 38 -5.50 -24.91 -11.43
C SER A 38 -5.65 -24.93 -9.91
N LEU A 39 -5.03 -25.90 -9.24
CA LEU A 39 -5.06 -26.07 -7.79
C LEU A 39 -4.45 -24.88 -7.04
N ILE A 40 -3.28 -24.39 -7.45
CA ILE A 40 -2.63 -23.23 -6.81
C ILE A 40 -3.39 -21.92 -7.07
N LEU A 41 -4.27 -21.89 -8.05
CA LEU A 41 -5.16 -20.75 -8.31
C LEU A 41 -6.56 -20.98 -7.73
N SER A 42 -6.83 -22.13 -7.12
CA SER A 42 -8.12 -22.47 -6.54
C SER A 42 -8.29 -21.75 -5.20
N PRO A 43 -9.32 -20.90 -5.03
CA PRO A 43 -9.56 -20.20 -3.77
C PRO A 43 -9.68 -21.15 -2.57
N THR A 44 -10.33 -22.31 -2.75
CA THR A 44 -10.53 -23.33 -1.71
C THR A 44 -9.21 -23.94 -1.22
N PHE A 45 -8.30 -24.24 -2.14
CA PHE A 45 -6.99 -24.79 -1.78
C PHE A 45 -6.15 -23.76 -1.02
N LEU A 46 -6.27 -22.49 -1.39
CA LEU A 46 -5.53 -21.40 -0.76
C LEU A 46 -6.13 -20.98 0.59
N SER A 47 -7.44 -21.14 0.79
CA SER A 47 -8.09 -20.92 2.09
C SER A 47 -7.72 -22.00 3.11
N ASP A 48 -7.63 -23.26 2.66
CA ASP A 48 -7.41 -24.41 3.53
C ASP A 48 -5.93 -24.55 3.95
N HIS A 49 -5.02 -23.83 3.28
CA HIS A 49 -3.59 -23.93 3.50
C HIS A 49 -2.94 -22.56 3.67
N SER A 50 -2.55 -22.27 4.92
CA SER A 50 -1.76 -21.07 5.25
C SER A 50 -0.28 -21.30 4.93
N PHE A 51 0.19 -20.76 3.82
CA PHE A 51 1.61 -20.79 3.49
C PHE A 51 2.33 -19.53 4.01
N PRO A 52 3.46 -19.66 4.73
CA PRO A 52 4.25 -18.50 5.15
C PRO A 52 4.93 -17.89 3.92
N LEU A 53 4.40 -16.76 3.44
CA LEU A 53 4.98 -16.02 2.32
C LEU A 53 5.95 -14.95 2.82
N PRO A 54 7.10 -14.78 2.15
CA PRO A 54 7.97 -13.66 2.44
C PRO A 54 7.27 -12.35 2.05
N SER A 55 7.46 -11.33 2.87
CA SER A 55 6.96 -9.97 2.62
C SER A 55 8.15 -9.04 2.39
N PHE A 56 7.92 -8.00 1.60
CA PHE A 56 8.97 -7.09 1.19
C PHE A 56 8.51 -5.64 1.28
N LEU A 57 9.46 -4.76 1.55
CA LEU A 57 9.31 -3.34 1.28
C LEU A 57 9.78 -3.10 -0.16
N LEU A 58 8.92 -2.54 -1.00
CA LEU A 58 9.18 -2.32 -2.41
C LEU A 58 9.52 -0.85 -2.65
N LEU A 59 10.64 -0.60 -3.33
CA LEU A 59 11.07 0.73 -3.73
C LEU A 59 10.72 0.99 -5.20
N SER A 60 10.17 2.17 -5.47
CA SER A 60 9.89 2.70 -6.81
C SER A 60 10.50 4.09 -6.95
N HIS A 61 11.05 4.37 -8.13
CA HIS A 61 11.63 5.67 -8.45
C HIS A 61 11.31 6.06 -9.90
N PRO A 62 10.95 7.33 -10.19
CA PRO A 62 10.53 7.77 -11.53
C PRO A 62 11.56 7.49 -12.63
N GLN A 63 12.86 7.60 -12.31
CA GLN A 63 13.95 7.35 -13.27
C GLN A 63 14.27 5.85 -13.44
N ALA A 64 13.66 4.96 -12.65
CA ALA A 64 13.93 3.52 -12.65
C ALA A 64 12.63 2.72 -12.89
N PHE A 65 11.84 3.11 -13.89
CA PHE A 65 10.49 2.58 -14.16
C PHE A 65 10.42 1.07 -14.50
N GLN A 66 11.55 0.39 -14.74
CA GLN A 66 11.63 -1.07 -14.96
C GLN A 66 12.29 -1.83 -13.80
N SER A 67 12.77 -1.14 -12.76
CA SER A 67 13.46 -1.75 -11.63
C SER A 67 12.74 -1.42 -10.33
N PHE A 68 12.29 -2.48 -9.65
CA PHE A 68 11.60 -2.38 -8.36
C PHE A 68 12.37 -3.19 -7.33
N PRO A 69 13.35 -2.58 -6.63
CA PRO A 69 14.05 -3.23 -5.54
C PRO A 69 13.10 -3.64 -4.42
N LEU A 70 13.31 -4.85 -3.89
CA LEU A 70 12.58 -5.44 -2.78
C LEU A 70 13.54 -5.60 -1.62
N PHE A 71 13.24 -4.97 -0.50
CA PHE A 71 13.96 -5.19 0.76
C PHE A 71 13.21 -6.23 1.60
N ASP A 72 13.91 -7.26 2.03
CA ASP A 72 13.43 -8.27 2.97
C ASP A 72 13.86 -7.87 4.39
N PRO A 73 12.94 -7.41 5.27
CA PRO A 73 13.29 -6.98 6.62
C PRO A 73 13.78 -8.13 7.51
N ASN A 74 13.39 -9.38 7.23
CA ASN A 74 13.78 -10.53 8.05
C ASN A 74 15.20 -10.99 7.74
N LEU A 75 15.57 -10.97 6.46
CA LEU A 75 16.90 -11.37 5.99
C LEU A 75 17.86 -10.20 5.83
N ILE A 76 17.38 -8.96 5.98
CA ILE A 76 18.13 -7.72 5.76
C ILE A 76 18.84 -7.78 4.40
N SER A 77 18.08 -8.15 3.37
CA SER A 77 18.63 -8.42 2.04
C SER A 77 17.81 -7.77 0.94
N TRP A 78 18.48 -7.43 -0.15
CA TRP A 78 17.88 -6.82 -1.33
C TRP A 78 17.65 -7.84 -2.43
N ARG A 79 16.52 -7.71 -3.11
CA ARG A 79 16.12 -8.49 -4.28
C ARG A 79 15.50 -7.56 -5.31
N THR A 80 15.17 -8.08 -6.47
CA THR A 80 14.46 -7.31 -7.51
C THR A 80 13.15 -8.01 -7.84
N LEU A 81 12.07 -7.24 -7.94
CA LEU A 81 10.79 -7.76 -8.38
C LEU A 81 10.87 -8.15 -9.86
N PRO A 82 10.63 -9.42 -10.22
CA PRO A 82 10.60 -9.83 -11.62
C PRO A 82 9.28 -9.38 -12.26
N LEU A 83 9.36 -8.44 -13.20
CA LEU A 83 8.20 -7.99 -13.98
C LEU A 83 7.98 -8.91 -15.19
N PRO A 84 6.74 -9.37 -15.46
CA PRO A 84 6.43 -10.09 -16.68
C PRO A 84 6.45 -9.14 -17.88
N ARG A 85 6.85 -9.66 -19.05
CA ARG A 85 6.82 -8.91 -20.33
C ARG A 85 5.44 -8.41 -20.72
N SER A 86 4.37 -8.99 -20.18
CA SER A 86 2.98 -8.57 -20.42
C SER A 86 2.65 -7.22 -19.76
N LEU A 87 3.42 -6.78 -18.76
CA LEU A 87 3.31 -5.44 -18.21
C LEU A 87 4.15 -4.50 -19.07
N SER A 88 3.50 -3.86 -20.04
CA SER A 88 4.11 -2.87 -20.93
C SER A 88 4.37 -1.53 -20.22
N LEU A 89 5.25 -1.53 -19.22
CA LEU A 89 5.66 -0.31 -18.51
C LEU A 89 6.61 0.52 -19.38
N THR A 90 6.28 1.80 -19.53
CA THR A 90 7.07 2.82 -20.22
C THR A 90 7.65 3.82 -19.22
N CYS A 91 8.49 4.75 -19.66
CA CYS A 91 9.00 5.82 -18.81
C CYS A 91 7.90 6.74 -18.24
N ALA A 92 6.70 6.73 -18.83
CA ALA A 92 5.52 7.43 -18.35
C ALA A 92 4.69 6.61 -17.34
N SER A 93 5.10 5.38 -17.04
CA SER A 93 4.40 4.50 -16.10
C SER A 93 4.94 4.67 -14.69
N SER A 94 4.06 4.62 -13.70
CA SER A 94 4.44 4.74 -12.29
C SER A 94 3.65 3.78 -11.42
N LEU A 95 4.29 3.26 -10.37
CA LEU A 95 3.57 2.54 -9.31
C LEU A 95 2.82 3.55 -8.45
N LEU A 96 1.51 3.39 -8.36
CA LEU A 96 0.61 4.33 -7.69
C LEU A 96 0.30 3.91 -6.25
N SER A 97 -0.09 2.65 -6.05
CA SER A 97 -0.57 2.13 -4.77
C SER A 97 -0.38 0.61 -4.68
N SER A 98 -0.41 0.06 -3.46
CA SER A 98 -0.30 -1.39 -3.19
C SER A 98 -1.22 -1.81 -2.05
N SER A 99 -1.79 -3.02 -2.14
CA SER A 99 -2.65 -3.59 -1.11
C SER A 99 -2.65 -5.12 -1.17
N HIS A 100 -2.39 -5.79 -0.03
CA HIS A 100 -2.39 -7.26 0.12
C HIS A 100 -1.72 -8.05 -1.03
N GLY A 101 -0.60 -7.54 -1.53
CA GLY A 101 0.19 -8.21 -2.58
C GLY A 101 -0.14 -7.76 -4.00
N LEU A 102 -1.18 -6.95 -4.19
CA LEU A 102 -1.49 -6.30 -5.46
C LEU A 102 -0.71 -4.99 -5.62
N LEU A 103 -0.31 -4.71 -6.86
CA LEU A 103 0.38 -3.49 -7.26
C LEU A 103 -0.43 -2.78 -8.34
N CYS A 104 -0.75 -1.50 -8.16
CA CYS A 104 -1.49 -0.70 -9.14
C CYS A 104 -0.57 0.27 -9.86
N PHE A 105 -0.38 0.07 -11.16
CA PHE A 105 0.42 0.93 -12.02
C PHE A 105 -0.46 1.86 -12.83
N SER A 106 -0.02 3.10 -13.01
CA SER A 106 -0.44 3.91 -14.17
C SER A 106 0.30 3.38 -15.39
N VAL A 107 -0.43 3.18 -16.48
CA VAL A 107 0.14 2.76 -17.76
C VAL A 107 -0.33 3.75 -18.81
N SER A 108 0.60 4.53 -19.36
CA SER A 108 0.34 5.45 -20.45
C SER A 108 1.06 4.96 -21.71
N PRO A 109 0.44 4.09 -22.52
CA PRO A 109 0.82 3.99 -23.92
C PRO A 109 0.40 5.28 -24.62
N SER A 110 1.16 5.69 -25.63
CA SER A 110 1.14 6.95 -26.39
C SER A 110 -0.22 7.50 -26.89
N SER A 111 -1.35 6.81 -26.63
CA SER A 111 -2.69 7.23 -27.04
C SER A 111 -3.83 6.91 -26.06
N ALA A 112 -3.62 6.14 -24.97
CA ALA A 112 -4.70 5.77 -24.05
C ALA A 112 -4.18 5.38 -22.65
N SER A 113 -4.14 6.34 -21.72
CA SER A 113 -3.79 6.06 -20.33
C SER A 113 -4.80 5.10 -19.67
N SER A 114 -4.32 4.16 -18.89
CA SER A 114 -5.12 3.17 -18.15
C SER A 114 -4.44 2.79 -16.83
N LEU A 115 -5.14 2.05 -15.98
CA LEU A 115 -4.55 1.43 -14.80
C LEU A 115 -4.25 -0.04 -15.09
N SER A 116 -3.19 -0.57 -14.49
CA SER A 116 -2.89 -2.00 -14.49
C SER A 116 -2.71 -2.49 -13.07
N VAL A 117 -3.58 -3.38 -12.62
CA VAL A 117 -3.45 -4.08 -11.34
C VAL A 117 -2.71 -5.37 -11.59
N PHE A 118 -1.60 -5.59 -10.87
CA PHE A 118 -0.70 -6.71 -11.04
C PHE A 118 -0.55 -7.49 -9.74
N ASN A 119 -0.63 -8.81 -9.82
CA ASN A 119 -0.25 -9.72 -8.75
C ASN A 119 1.07 -10.42 -9.11
N PRO A 120 2.19 -10.09 -8.40
CA PRO A 120 3.49 -10.72 -8.62
C PRO A 120 3.53 -12.23 -8.37
N LEU A 121 2.70 -12.73 -7.47
CA LEU A 121 2.66 -14.12 -7.03
C LEU A 121 2.06 -15.03 -8.11
N THR A 122 0.91 -14.61 -8.64
CA THR A 122 0.21 -15.34 -9.71
C THR A 122 0.77 -15.01 -11.09
N ARG A 123 1.50 -13.88 -11.22
CA ARG A 123 1.95 -13.24 -12.46
C ARG A 123 0.79 -12.85 -13.39
N SER A 124 -0.37 -12.55 -12.82
CA SER A 124 -1.54 -12.07 -13.54
C SER A 124 -1.67 -10.55 -13.42
N SER A 125 -2.16 -9.91 -14.48
CA SER A 125 -2.44 -8.48 -14.52
C SER A 125 -3.81 -8.23 -15.15
N ARG A 126 -4.53 -7.22 -14.67
CA ARG A 126 -5.77 -6.72 -15.27
C ARG A 126 -5.59 -5.25 -15.64
N SER A 127 -5.87 -4.94 -16.90
CA SER A 127 -5.96 -3.56 -17.37
C SER A 127 -7.36 -3.02 -17.09
N ILE A 128 -7.43 -1.81 -16.54
CA ILE A 128 -8.67 -1.12 -16.18
C ILE A 128 -8.66 0.20 -16.94
N LYS A 129 -9.66 0.38 -17.81
CA LYS A 129 -9.86 1.63 -18.52
C LYS A 129 -10.38 2.69 -17.55
N PHE A 130 -9.97 3.94 -17.75
CA PHE A 130 -10.54 5.06 -17.01
C PHE A 130 -12.02 5.27 -17.35
N PRO A 131 -12.81 5.84 -16.43
CA PRO A 131 -14.25 6.05 -16.65
C PRO A 131 -14.55 7.04 -17.78
N PHE A 132 -13.65 7.99 -18.04
CA PHE A 132 -13.74 8.97 -19.12
C PHE A 132 -12.35 9.38 -19.58
N TYR A 133 -12.24 10.16 -20.66
CA TYR A 133 -10.96 10.66 -21.18
C TYR A 133 -11.08 12.14 -21.54
N PRO A 134 -10.12 13.00 -21.13
CA PRO A 134 -8.98 12.70 -20.25
C PRO A 134 -9.42 12.44 -18.80
N PHE A 135 -8.65 11.64 -18.05
CA PHE A 135 -8.90 11.33 -16.64
C PHE A 135 -7.73 11.77 -15.76
N PRO A 136 -7.61 13.07 -15.47
CA PRO A 136 -6.63 13.54 -14.50
C PRO A 136 -7.13 13.20 -13.09
N PHE A 137 -6.25 12.65 -12.25
CA PHE A 137 -6.57 12.33 -10.86
C PHE A 137 -5.48 12.84 -9.92
N GLU A 138 -5.87 13.21 -8.70
CA GLU A 138 -4.94 13.72 -7.68
C GLU A 138 -4.49 12.62 -6.72
N LEU A 139 -5.33 11.60 -6.53
CA LEU A 139 -5.15 10.58 -5.51
C LEU A 139 -5.68 9.26 -6.03
N LEU A 140 -4.96 8.18 -5.74
CA LEU A 140 -5.39 6.82 -6.03
C LEU A 140 -5.05 5.91 -4.86
N SER A 141 -6.01 5.11 -4.41
CA SER A 141 -5.80 4.11 -3.36
C SER A 141 -6.40 2.79 -3.78
N LEU A 142 -5.59 1.73 -3.71
CA LEU A 142 -6.02 0.36 -3.95
C LEU A 142 -6.41 -0.27 -2.61
N VAL A 143 -7.59 -0.88 -2.55
CA VAL A 143 -8.03 -1.66 -1.38
C VAL A 143 -8.33 -3.07 -1.85
N ALA A 144 -7.51 -4.02 -1.44
CA ALA A 144 -7.71 -5.44 -1.72
C ALA A 144 -8.54 -6.11 -0.62
N PHE A 145 -9.48 -6.93 -1.05
CA PHE A 145 -10.31 -7.85 -0.26
C PHE A 145 -9.92 -9.29 -0.65
N PRO A 146 -10.41 -10.33 0.06
CA PRO A 146 -10.04 -11.71 -0.24
C PRO A 146 -10.24 -12.12 -1.71
N ASP A 147 -11.39 -11.81 -2.30
CA ASP A 147 -11.76 -12.25 -3.66
C ASP A 147 -11.94 -11.10 -4.67
N SER A 148 -11.73 -9.87 -4.24
CA SER A 148 -11.93 -8.68 -5.05
C SER A 148 -11.01 -7.56 -4.58
N TYR A 149 -10.92 -6.50 -5.36
CA TYR A 149 -10.33 -5.23 -4.96
C TYR A 149 -11.21 -4.08 -5.43
N ARG A 150 -11.03 -2.93 -4.78
CA ARG A 150 -11.61 -1.64 -5.18
C ARG A 150 -10.50 -0.63 -5.39
N ILE A 151 -10.73 0.29 -6.32
CA ILE A 151 -9.84 1.43 -6.55
C ILE A 151 -10.63 2.69 -6.27
N PHE A 152 -10.14 3.47 -5.31
CA PHE A 152 -10.63 4.81 -5.03
C PHE A 152 -9.74 5.82 -5.73
N THR A 153 -10.37 6.81 -6.38
CA THR A 153 -9.66 7.93 -6.99
C THR A 153 -10.46 9.22 -6.88
N ILE A 154 -9.75 10.35 -6.83
CA ILE A 154 -10.34 11.70 -6.90
C ILE A 154 -9.96 12.30 -8.25
N SER A 155 -10.95 12.54 -9.12
CA SER A 155 -10.75 13.23 -10.39
C SER A 155 -10.46 14.72 -10.17
N SER A 156 -9.45 15.27 -10.86
CA SER A 156 -9.12 16.70 -10.88
C SER A 156 -9.69 17.47 -12.08
N SER A 157 -10.74 16.92 -12.71
CA SER A 157 -11.53 17.63 -13.73
C SER A 157 -12.20 18.91 -13.19
N ALA A 158 -12.83 19.69 -14.07
CA ALA A 158 -13.50 20.95 -13.72
C ALA A 158 -14.53 20.82 -12.57
N SER A 159 -15.17 19.66 -12.43
CA SER A 159 -15.88 19.25 -11.23
C SER A 159 -15.14 18.07 -10.57
N ARG A 160 -14.72 18.22 -9.30
CA ARG A 160 -14.10 17.10 -8.58
C ARG A 160 -15.15 16.04 -8.31
N SER A 161 -14.79 14.79 -8.59
CA SER A 161 -15.64 13.64 -8.36
C SER A 161 -14.85 12.50 -7.74
N VAL A 162 -15.51 11.75 -6.87
CA VAL A 162 -15.01 10.47 -6.38
C VAL A 162 -15.34 9.44 -7.44
N CYS A 163 -14.34 8.71 -7.91
CA CYS A 163 -14.57 7.54 -8.74
C CYS A 163 -14.14 6.28 -7.99
N LEU A 164 -15.04 5.31 -7.94
CA LEU A 164 -14.86 4.02 -7.28
C LEU A 164 -14.96 2.92 -8.33
N TYR A 165 -13.88 2.19 -8.55
CA TYR A 165 -13.90 0.96 -9.33
C TYR A 165 -14.10 -0.23 -8.41
N ASP A 166 -15.00 -1.13 -8.75
CA ASP A 166 -15.13 -2.43 -8.11
C ASP A 166 -14.75 -3.52 -9.11
N SER A 167 -13.82 -4.40 -8.73
CA SER A 167 -13.30 -5.47 -9.59
C SER A 167 -14.26 -6.65 -9.81
N GLY A 168 -15.22 -6.86 -8.90
CA GLY A 168 -16.25 -7.90 -9.05
C GLY A 168 -17.29 -7.47 -10.08
N ASP A 169 -17.74 -6.24 -9.91
CA ASP A 169 -18.71 -5.53 -10.74
C ASP A 169 -18.10 -5.08 -12.10
N ARG A 170 -16.79 -4.82 -12.13
CA ARG A 170 -15.98 -4.37 -13.28
C ARG A 170 -16.41 -3.03 -13.88
N TRP A 171 -16.97 -2.13 -13.08
CA TRP A 171 -17.38 -0.80 -13.52
C TRP A 171 -17.02 0.28 -12.51
N TRP A 172 -17.08 1.54 -12.97
CA TRP A 172 -16.80 2.73 -12.18
C TRP A 172 -18.09 3.38 -11.69
N ARG A 173 -18.24 3.54 -10.39
CA ARG A 173 -19.22 4.41 -9.75
C ARG A 173 -18.63 5.81 -9.62
N ILE A 174 -19.37 6.84 -10.00
CA ILE A 174 -18.92 8.24 -9.94
C ILE A 174 -19.88 9.01 -9.04
N PHE A 175 -19.32 9.70 -8.05
CA PHE A 175 -20.05 10.51 -7.09
C PHE A 175 -19.58 11.97 -7.18
N GLY A 176 -20.53 12.90 -7.32
CA GLY A 176 -20.26 14.34 -7.32
C GLY A 176 -20.21 14.93 -5.91
N GLY A 177 -19.99 16.25 -5.81
CA GLY A 177 -20.11 16.99 -4.54
C GLY A 177 -18.84 17.00 -3.67
N VAL A 178 -17.69 16.63 -4.23
CA VAL A 178 -16.41 16.58 -3.50
C VAL A 178 -15.92 17.97 -3.08
N ASP A 179 -16.17 18.98 -3.92
CA ASP A 179 -15.73 20.36 -3.72
C ASP A 179 -16.33 21.02 -2.47
N GLN A 180 -17.44 20.49 -1.94
CA GLN A 180 -18.09 21.02 -0.74
C GLN A 180 -17.49 20.46 0.57
N VAL A 181 -16.69 19.39 0.49
CA VAL A 181 -16.21 18.64 1.67
C VAL A 181 -14.68 18.66 1.81
N LEU A 182 -13.94 18.90 0.71
CA LEU A 182 -12.48 18.77 0.69
C LEU A 182 -11.76 19.95 0.03
N PRO A 183 -10.84 20.63 0.72
CA PRO A 183 -9.80 21.41 0.05
C PRO A 183 -8.78 20.50 -0.65
N ARG A 184 -8.02 21.05 -1.60
CA ARG A 184 -6.92 20.35 -2.28
C ARG A 184 -5.80 19.99 -1.29
N GLY A 185 -5.01 18.96 -1.63
CA GLY A 185 -3.74 18.67 -0.95
C GLY A 185 -3.79 17.47 -0.01
N PHE A 186 -3.81 16.25 -0.55
CA PHE A 186 -3.50 15.04 0.20
C PHE A 186 -2.06 14.63 -0.05
N ASN A 187 -1.29 14.50 1.03
CA ASN A 187 0.13 14.17 0.96
C ASN A 187 0.42 12.66 1.12
N GLN A 188 -0.64 11.84 1.24
CA GLN A 188 -0.56 10.38 1.38
C GLN A 188 -1.82 9.72 0.78
N ASP A 189 -1.67 8.49 0.30
CA ASP A 189 -2.75 7.55 -0.01
C ASP A 189 -3.71 7.36 1.18
N GLY A 190 -4.97 7.02 0.89
CA GLY A 190 -5.98 6.73 1.92
C GLY A 190 -5.68 5.45 2.68
N VAL A 191 -5.97 5.47 3.98
CA VAL A 191 -5.79 4.32 4.86
C VAL A 191 -7.12 3.62 5.07
N PHE A 192 -7.21 2.35 4.67
CA PHE A 192 -8.43 1.57 4.86
C PHE A 192 -8.57 1.14 6.32
N TYR A 193 -9.65 1.56 6.96
CA TYR A 193 -9.94 1.26 8.35
C TYR A 193 -11.46 1.14 8.52
N ASN A 194 -11.92 0.09 9.19
CA ASN A 194 -13.33 -0.09 9.54
C ASN A 194 -14.35 0.12 8.38
N GLY A 195 -14.03 -0.33 7.17
CA GLY A 195 -14.93 -0.24 6.00
C GLY A 195 -14.85 1.08 5.21
N SER A 196 -14.09 2.06 5.68
CA SER A 196 -13.91 3.35 5.01
C SER A 196 -12.45 3.63 4.71
N LEU A 197 -12.19 4.51 3.75
CA LEU A 197 -10.86 5.10 3.56
C LEU A 197 -10.74 6.37 4.39
N TYR A 198 -9.72 6.45 5.24
CA TYR A 198 -9.43 7.59 6.09
C TYR A 198 -8.27 8.41 5.53
N PHE A 199 -8.39 9.73 5.66
CA PHE A 199 -7.38 10.69 5.26
C PHE A 199 -7.21 11.76 6.34
N VAL A 200 -6.05 12.40 6.34
CA VAL A 200 -5.75 13.55 7.19
C VAL A 200 -5.62 14.78 6.31
N ARG A 201 -6.37 15.82 6.65
CA ARG A 201 -6.17 17.16 6.11
C ARG A 201 -5.10 17.88 6.92
N SER A 202 -4.30 18.75 6.31
CA SER A 202 -3.23 19.46 7.03
C SER A 202 -3.68 20.73 7.75
N GLU A 203 -4.66 21.48 7.22
CA GLU A 203 -5.07 22.77 7.80
C GLU A 203 -6.60 22.98 7.70
N PRO A 204 -7.34 22.97 8.83
CA PRO A 204 -6.93 22.39 10.12
C PRO A 204 -6.70 20.88 9.99
N PHE A 205 -5.89 20.32 10.88
CA PHE A 205 -5.76 18.87 11.03
C PHE A 205 -7.11 18.27 11.42
N LEU A 206 -7.80 17.63 10.47
CA LEU A 206 -8.98 16.80 10.78
C LEU A 206 -8.89 15.46 10.06
N LEU A 207 -9.47 14.47 10.72
CA LEU A 207 -9.69 13.14 10.19
C LEU A 207 -10.97 13.15 9.35
N VAL A 208 -10.84 12.79 8.08
CA VAL A 208 -11.98 12.61 7.17
C VAL A 208 -12.00 11.18 6.67
N SER A 209 -13.20 10.65 6.42
CA SER A 209 -13.36 9.32 5.85
C SER A 209 -14.34 9.32 4.70
N VAL A 210 -14.17 8.37 3.79
CA VAL A 210 -15.10 8.11 2.68
C VAL A 210 -15.52 6.66 2.71
N ASN A 211 -16.83 6.45 2.64
CA ASN A 211 -17.40 5.12 2.54
C ASN A 211 -17.20 4.59 1.11
N LEU A 212 -16.68 3.37 0.98
CA LEU A 212 -16.37 2.75 -0.31
C LEU A 212 -17.58 2.14 -1.04
N ASP A 213 -18.76 2.12 -0.44
CA ASP A 213 -19.99 1.59 -1.04
C ASP A 213 -20.82 2.69 -1.72
N ASP A 214 -20.97 3.84 -1.06
CA ASP A 214 -21.80 4.96 -1.53
C ASP A 214 -21.02 6.26 -1.84
N GLY A 215 -19.69 6.25 -1.66
CA GLY A 215 -18.83 7.38 -1.97
C GLY A 215 -19.07 8.62 -1.10
N LYS A 216 -19.84 8.51 -0.01
CA LYS A 216 -20.12 9.64 0.88
C LYS A 216 -18.95 9.90 1.79
N TRP A 217 -18.63 11.19 1.89
CA TRP A 217 -17.65 11.69 2.84
C TRP A 217 -18.32 11.94 4.19
N THR A 218 -17.64 11.50 5.23
CA THR A 218 -17.95 11.89 6.60
C THR A 218 -16.70 12.56 7.16
N THR A 219 -16.90 13.75 7.71
CA THR A 219 -15.97 14.21 8.74
C THR A 219 -16.30 13.36 9.95
N ALA A 220 -15.30 12.79 10.64
CA ALA A 220 -15.56 12.13 11.91
C ALA A 220 -16.18 13.19 12.83
N ALA A 221 -17.52 13.13 12.98
CA ALA A 221 -18.29 14.09 13.75
C ALA A 221 -18.16 13.66 15.22
N GLY A 222 -17.63 14.57 16.03
CA GLY A 222 -17.11 14.27 17.37
C GLY A 222 -15.60 14.35 17.34
N ASP A 223 -15.07 15.47 17.79
CA ASP A 223 -13.69 15.76 18.19
C ASP A 223 -12.65 14.65 18.02
N GLY A 224 -12.36 14.27 16.77
CA GLY A 224 -11.04 13.81 16.36
C GLY A 224 -10.04 14.97 16.41
N VAL A 225 -10.10 15.76 17.49
CA VAL A 225 -9.15 16.79 17.86
C VAL A 225 -7.86 16.03 18.05
N PHE A 226 -7.00 16.20 17.06
CA PHE A 226 -5.59 15.89 17.22
C PHE A 226 -5.14 16.49 18.56
N PRO A 227 -4.26 15.81 19.31
CA PRO A 227 -3.87 16.21 20.66
C PRO A 227 -3.69 17.73 20.78
N ALA A 228 -4.68 18.41 21.39
CA ALA A 228 -4.81 19.87 21.31
C ALA A 228 -3.64 20.62 21.97
N GLU A 229 -2.91 19.93 22.83
CA GLU A 229 -1.76 20.47 23.58
C GLU A 229 -0.48 20.57 22.74
N ASP A 230 -0.38 19.80 21.65
CA ASP A 230 0.82 19.71 20.81
C ASP A 230 0.55 20.42 19.47
N GLU A 231 1.30 21.49 19.15
CA GLU A 231 1.24 22.11 17.82
C GLU A 231 1.70 21.10 16.75
N ILE A 232 0.74 20.56 15.99
CA ILE A 232 1.02 19.60 14.93
C ILE A 232 1.52 20.33 13.69
N THR A 233 2.62 19.84 13.14
CA THR A 233 3.26 20.34 11.91
C THR A 233 2.95 19.46 10.71
N PHE A 234 2.74 18.15 10.94
CA PHE A 234 2.19 17.23 9.95
C PHE A 234 1.59 16.02 10.67
N ALA A 235 0.66 15.33 10.01
CA ALA A 235 0.13 14.06 10.49
C ALA A 235 -0.10 13.08 9.35
N ARG A 236 0.22 11.81 9.59
CA ARG A 236 0.14 10.70 8.63
C ARG A 236 -0.51 9.48 9.27
N LEU A 237 -1.47 8.88 8.59
CA LEU A 237 -2.19 7.72 9.13
C LEU A 237 -1.51 6.42 8.69
N VAL A 238 -1.64 5.41 9.53
CA VAL A 238 -1.24 4.03 9.24
C VAL A 238 -2.24 3.11 9.94
N THR A 239 -2.55 1.96 9.34
CA THR A 239 -3.46 0.98 9.94
C THR A 239 -2.73 -0.35 10.13
N ASP A 240 -2.94 -0.98 11.28
CA ASP A 240 -2.71 -2.41 11.45
C ASP A 240 -3.98 -3.15 11.01
N PRO A 241 -4.02 -3.76 9.81
CA PRO A 241 -5.21 -4.42 9.32
C PRO A 241 -5.54 -5.70 10.10
N GLU A 242 -4.56 -6.33 10.73
CA GLU A 242 -4.73 -7.59 11.48
C GLU A 242 -5.39 -7.31 12.84
N LYS A 243 -4.87 -6.31 13.56
CA LYS A 243 -5.41 -5.89 14.87
C LYS A 243 -6.53 -4.86 14.77
N LYS A 244 -6.78 -4.33 13.56
CA LYS A 244 -7.74 -3.25 13.30
C LYS A 244 -7.46 -2.04 14.20
N ILE A 245 -6.21 -1.60 14.23
CA ILE A 245 -5.79 -0.42 14.99
C ILE A 245 -5.39 0.68 14.02
N LEU A 246 -5.91 1.88 14.24
CA LEU A 246 -5.50 3.07 13.50
C LEU A 246 -4.41 3.82 14.28
N TYR A 247 -3.30 4.07 13.63
CA TYR A 247 -2.17 4.85 14.13
C TYR A 247 -2.05 6.18 13.38
N MET A 248 -1.48 7.15 14.07
CA MET A 248 -1.07 8.43 13.51
C MET A 248 0.39 8.69 13.85
N VAL A 249 1.17 9.02 12.83
CA VAL A 249 2.52 9.58 12.98
C VAL A 249 2.39 11.10 12.85
N GLY A 250 2.58 11.81 13.97
CA GLY A 250 2.48 13.26 14.05
C GLY A 250 3.85 13.91 14.27
N GLY A 251 4.15 14.94 13.48
CA GLY A 251 5.26 15.85 13.77
C GLY A 251 4.79 16.98 14.68
N ILE A 252 5.51 17.22 15.76
CA ILE A 252 5.17 18.20 16.79
C ILE A 252 6.22 19.30 16.80
N GLY A 253 5.76 20.53 16.79
CA GLY A 253 6.61 21.70 16.93
C GLY A 253 5.88 22.97 16.50
N SER A 254 6.62 24.07 16.50
CA SER A 254 6.04 25.39 16.40
C SER A 254 6.44 26.11 15.12
N ASN A 255 5.60 27.02 14.64
CA ASN A 255 5.85 27.85 13.45
C ASN A 255 6.20 27.00 12.20
N GLY A 256 5.53 25.86 12.04
CA GLY A 256 5.78 24.93 10.94
C GLY A 256 7.12 24.21 11.02
N ILE A 257 7.80 24.18 12.18
CA ILE A 257 9.07 23.44 12.37
C ILE A 257 8.83 22.28 13.33
N CYS A 258 8.87 21.06 12.82
CA CYS A 258 8.84 19.83 13.59
C CYS A 258 10.12 19.68 14.42
N ARG A 259 9.96 19.46 15.73
CA ARG A 259 11.03 19.21 16.71
C ARG A 259 10.99 17.80 17.28
N SER A 260 9.81 17.18 17.29
CA SER A 260 9.60 15.80 17.76
C SER A 260 8.64 15.08 16.83
N ILE A 261 8.79 13.77 16.69
CA ILE A 261 7.84 12.92 15.97
C ILE A 261 7.26 11.93 16.96
N LYS A 262 5.94 11.84 17.03
CA LYS A 262 5.23 10.93 17.93
C LYS A 262 4.30 10.00 17.16
N ILE A 263 4.09 8.83 17.72
CA ILE A 263 3.11 7.85 17.25
C ILE A 263 1.97 7.87 18.25
N TYR A 264 0.75 8.02 17.74
CA TYR A 264 -0.47 7.95 18.51
C TYR A 264 -1.32 6.77 18.03
N GLU A 265 -2.02 6.14 18.97
CA GLU A 265 -2.99 5.08 18.72
C GLU A 265 -4.40 5.64 18.91
N PHE A 266 -5.29 5.38 17.95
CA PHE A 266 -6.69 5.77 18.07
C PHE A 266 -7.46 4.77 18.93
N LYS A 267 -7.96 5.21 20.07
CA LYS A 267 -8.87 4.43 20.93
C LYS A 267 -10.31 4.69 20.53
N ARG A 268 -10.94 3.65 20.00
CA ARG A 268 -12.34 3.73 19.56
C ARG A 268 -13.32 3.96 20.70
N GLU A 269 -13.08 3.37 21.87
CA GLU A 269 -14.00 3.46 23.03
C GLU A 269 -14.15 4.89 23.53
N THR A 270 -13.05 5.65 23.51
CA THR A 270 -12.98 7.03 23.98
C THR A 270 -12.92 8.04 22.84
N GLU A 271 -12.98 7.57 21.58
CA GLU A 271 -12.78 8.34 20.35
C GLU A 271 -11.57 9.29 20.40
N SER A 272 -10.48 8.86 21.06
CA SER A 272 -9.35 9.71 21.40
C SER A 272 -8.02 9.15 20.91
N TRP A 273 -7.06 10.05 20.67
CA TRP A 273 -5.68 9.69 20.36
C TRP A 273 -4.86 9.54 21.64
N ILE A 274 -4.18 8.41 21.81
CA ILE A 274 -3.28 8.18 22.94
C ILE A 274 -1.85 8.07 22.42
N GLU A 275 -0.92 8.78 23.06
CA GLU A 275 0.50 8.68 22.72
C GLU A 275 0.99 7.25 22.96
N ALA A 276 1.47 6.61 21.89
CA ALA A 276 2.02 5.27 21.92
C ALA A 276 3.54 5.30 22.06
N GLU A 277 4.24 6.17 21.32
CA GLU A 277 5.71 6.25 21.32
C GLU A 277 6.21 7.63 20.87
N THR A 278 7.37 8.06 21.37
CA THR A 278 8.07 9.26 20.90
C THR A 278 9.38 8.87 20.22
N LEU A 279 9.66 9.45 19.05
CA LEU A 279 10.90 9.22 18.31
C LEU A 279 12.10 9.80 19.09
N PRO A 280 13.19 9.05 19.32
CA PRO A 280 14.37 9.57 20.00
C PRO A 280 14.99 10.78 19.28
N ASP A 281 15.38 11.81 20.05
CA ASP A 281 15.85 13.11 19.54
C ASP A 281 16.92 13.04 18.46
N ILE A 282 17.93 12.17 18.63
CA ILE A 282 19.03 12.02 17.66
C ILE A 282 18.50 11.54 16.30
N VAL A 283 17.53 10.62 16.33
CA VAL A 283 16.90 10.08 15.13
C VAL A 283 15.96 11.11 14.51
N CYS A 284 15.21 11.84 15.34
CA CYS A 284 14.35 12.95 14.91
C CYS A 284 15.16 14.02 14.17
N ARG A 285 16.30 14.48 14.73
CA ARG A 285 17.18 15.46 14.09
C ARG A 285 17.71 14.97 12.74
N LYS A 286 18.11 13.70 12.64
CA LYS A 286 18.51 13.11 11.34
C LYS A 286 17.35 13.20 10.35
N PHE A 287 16.15 12.75 10.75
CA PHE A 287 14.97 12.75 9.87
C PHE A 287 14.56 14.16 9.42
N THR A 288 14.44 15.11 10.34
CA THR A 288 14.05 16.49 10.02
C THR A 288 15.06 17.21 9.13
N SER A 289 16.37 16.93 9.31
CA SER A 289 17.42 17.49 8.45
C SER A 289 17.30 17.07 6.98
N VAL A 290 16.81 15.85 6.75
CA VAL A 290 16.64 15.26 5.41
C VAL A 290 15.36 15.76 4.73
N CYS A 291 14.33 16.10 5.50
CA CYS A 291 13.09 16.66 4.97
C CYS A 291 13.19 18.16 4.64
N TYR A 292 14.24 18.86 5.07
CA TYR A 292 14.39 20.32 4.92
C TYR A 292 13.14 21.11 5.39
N HIS A 293 12.49 20.64 6.45
CA HIS A 293 11.22 21.16 6.96
C HIS A 293 10.04 21.16 5.96
N ASN A 294 10.16 20.47 4.82
CA ASN A 294 9.04 20.23 3.93
C ASN A 294 8.38 18.88 4.26
N TYR A 295 7.44 18.91 5.21
CA TYR A 295 6.76 17.70 5.67
C TYR A 295 5.69 17.20 4.71
N GLU A 296 5.35 17.93 3.64
CA GLU A 296 4.46 17.40 2.60
C GLU A 296 5.05 16.17 1.93
N HIS A 297 6.38 16.07 1.91
CA HIS A 297 7.05 14.91 1.34
C HIS A 297 7.12 13.69 2.27
N VAL A 298 6.74 13.85 3.54
CA VAL A 298 6.69 12.75 4.50
C VAL A 298 5.42 11.94 4.24
N TYR A 299 5.55 10.61 4.24
CA TYR A 299 4.42 9.69 4.19
C TYR A 299 4.73 8.45 5.02
N CYS A 300 3.68 7.74 5.44
CA CYS A 300 3.84 6.54 6.25
C CYS A 300 3.15 5.34 5.59
N LEU A 301 3.65 4.13 5.90
CA LEU A 301 3.04 2.88 5.47
C LEU A 301 3.14 1.83 6.57
N TRP A 302 2.23 0.87 6.54
CA TRP A 302 2.26 -0.31 7.41
C TRP A 302 2.96 -1.48 6.72
N HIS A 303 3.85 -2.17 7.42
CA HIS A 303 4.39 -3.44 6.97
C HIS A 303 4.46 -4.43 8.12
N LYS A 304 3.47 -5.34 8.17
CA LYS A 304 3.31 -6.40 9.18
C LYS A 304 3.19 -5.90 10.62
N GLU A 305 4.29 -5.60 11.29
CA GLU A 305 4.32 -5.06 12.67
C GLU A 305 5.13 -3.77 12.76
N MET A 306 5.36 -3.13 11.60
CA MET A 306 6.22 -1.97 11.47
C MET A 306 5.47 -0.78 10.90
N ILE A 307 5.62 0.36 11.56
CA ILE A 307 5.25 1.68 11.03
C ILE A 307 6.47 2.25 10.33
N CYS A 308 6.41 2.38 9.01
CA CYS A 308 7.49 2.92 8.20
C CYS A 308 7.23 4.41 7.92
N VAL A 309 8.18 5.26 8.31
CA VAL A 309 8.20 6.71 8.06
C VAL A 309 9.17 6.99 6.92
N CYS A 310 8.63 7.51 5.81
CA CYS A 310 9.33 7.69 4.55
C CYS A 310 9.32 9.16 4.11
N CYS A 311 10.23 9.55 3.21
CA CYS A 311 10.27 10.88 2.62
C CYS A 311 10.55 10.77 1.11
N TYR A 312 9.80 11.45 0.25
CA TYR A 312 10.04 11.39 -1.20
C TYR A 312 11.44 11.88 -1.61
N ASN A 313 12.08 12.70 -0.78
CA ASN A 313 13.41 13.26 -1.05
C ASN A 313 14.54 12.39 -0.49
N TRP A 314 14.22 11.24 0.11
CA TRP A 314 15.20 10.39 0.77
C TRP A 314 14.96 8.90 0.53
N PRO A 315 16.01 8.13 0.22
CA PRO A 315 15.83 6.72 -0.06
C PRO A 315 15.75 5.85 1.20
N GLU A 316 16.37 6.21 2.32
CA GLU A 316 16.32 5.36 3.52
C GLU A 316 14.96 5.49 4.21
N ILE A 317 14.47 4.39 4.79
CA ILE A 317 13.26 4.38 5.60
C ILE A 317 13.64 4.28 7.06
N LEU A 318 12.94 5.04 7.90
CA LEU A 318 12.91 4.84 9.34
C LEU A 318 11.69 4.00 9.68
N PHE A 319 11.84 2.90 10.40
CA PHE A 319 10.69 2.13 10.87
C PHE A 319 10.67 1.97 12.38
N PHE A 320 9.46 1.98 12.93
CA PHE A 320 9.17 1.62 14.32
C PHE A 320 8.55 0.23 14.36
N HIS A 321 9.20 -0.69 15.06
CA HIS A 321 8.65 -2.02 15.31
C HIS A 321 7.72 -1.96 16.52
N VAL A 322 6.42 -2.14 16.31
CA VAL A 322 5.39 -1.95 17.33
C VAL A 322 5.54 -2.94 18.49
N GLY A 323 5.73 -4.23 18.20
CA GLY A 323 5.88 -5.26 19.24
C GLY A 323 7.12 -5.11 20.13
N ARG A 324 8.25 -4.65 19.58
CA ARG A 324 9.52 -4.47 20.30
C ARG A 324 9.73 -3.06 20.84
N ARG A 325 8.93 -2.10 20.36
CA ARG A 325 9.06 -0.66 20.64
C ARG A 325 10.44 -0.10 20.33
N THR A 326 10.97 -0.44 19.17
CA THR A 326 12.32 -0.03 18.73
C THR A 326 12.30 0.62 17.36
N TRP A 327 13.15 1.63 17.19
CA TRP A 327 13.35 2.36 15.93
C TRP A 327 14.60 1.88 15.20
N HIS A 328 14.49 1.70 13.88
CA HIS A 328 15.58 1.20 13.04
C HIS A 328 15.58 1.87 11.67
N TRP A 329 16.77 2.02 11.09
CA TRP A 329 16.92 2.46 9.69
C TRP A 329 17.04 1.24 8.77
N VAL A 330 16.32 1.28 7.66
CA VAL A 330 16.54 0.32 6.56
C VAL A 330 17.87 0.65 5.87
N PRO A 331 18.74 -0.34 5.63
CA PRO A 331 19.98 -0.13 4.88
C PRO A 331 19.72 0.49 3.51
N LYS A 332 20.63 1.36 3.06
CA LYS A 332 20.58 1.93 1.72
C LYS A 332 20.50 0.84 0.64
N CYS A 333 19.66 1.06 -0.36
CA CYS A 333 19.55 0.17 -1.51
C CYS A 333 20.83 0.23 -2.36
N PRO A 334 21.50 -0.90 -2.63
CA PRO A 334 22.76 -0.92 -3.38
C PRO A 334 22.57 -0.59 -4.87
N SER A 335 21.37 -0.75 -5.42
CA SER A 335 21.08 -0.46 -6.83
C SER A 335 20.75 1.02 -7.09
N LEU A 336 20.72 1.84 -6.04
CA LEU A 336 20.48 3.27 -6.20
C LEU A 336 21.78 3.97 -6.67
N PRO A 337 21.70 4.97 -7.57
CA PRO A 337 22.89 5.68 -8.05
C PRO A 337 23.61 6.44 -6.91
N GLU A 338 24.75 7.08 -7.16
CA GLU A 338 25.38 7.91 -6.10
C GLU A 338 24.71 9.28 -5.96
N LYS A 339 24.23 9.83 -7.07
CA LYS A 339 23.42 11.05 -7.11
C LYS A 339 21.97 10.70 -7.32
N TRP A 340 21.11 11.31 -6.53
CA TRP A 340 19.66 11.06 -6.57
C TRP A 340 18.89 12.32 -6.85
N SER A 341 17.86 12.17 -7.68
CA SER A 341 16.72 13.07 -7.68
C SER A 341 15.75 12.68 -6.57
N CYS A 342 14.87 13.60 -6.20
CA CYS A 342 13.68 13.28 -5.42
C CYS A 342 12.74 12.30 -6.16
N GLY A 343 11.78 11.74 -5.43
CA GLY A 343 10.73 10.86 -5.97
C GLY A 343 10.74 9.43 -5.43
N PHE A 344 11.42 9.15 -4.31
CA PHE A 344 11.44 7.82 -3.72
C PHE A 344 10.07 7.43 -3.15
N ARG A 345 9.46 6.39 -3.71
CA ARG A 345 8.19 5.83 -3.23
C ARG A 345 8.39 4.43 -2.70
N TRP A 346 7.99 4.21 -1.46
CA TRP A 346 8.02 2.93 -0.79
C TRP A 346 6.62 2.34 -0.66
N PHE A 347 6.52 1.03 -0.83
CA PHE A 347 5.26 0.30 -0.78
C PHE A 347 5.41 -0.97 0.05
N SER A 348 4.35 -1.36 0.74
CA SER A 348 4.29 -2.62 1.47
C SER A 348 3.82 -3.74 0.54
N LEU A 349 4.70 -4.69 0.23
CA LEU A 349 4.35 -5.89 -0.52
C LEU A 349 4.22 -7.06 0.45
N VAL A 350 2.97 -7.34 0.86
CA VAL A 350 2.62 -8.53 1.65
C VAL A 350 1.82 -9.45 0.73
N PRO A 351 2.47 -10.43 0.06
CA PRO A 351 1.78 -11.32 -0.86
C PRO A 351 0.66 -12.07 -0.16
N SER A 352 -0.53 -12.07 -0.77
CA SER A 352 -1.64 -12.95 -0.40
C SER A 352 -1.96 -13.91 -1.54
N LEU A 353 -2.35 -15.12 -1.19
CA LEU A 353 -2.77 -16.15 -2.14
C LEU A 353 -4.18 -15.92 -2.64
N SER A 354 -5.05 -15.39 -1.80
CA SER A 354 -6.44 -15.10 -2.15
C SER A 354 -6.54 -13.92 -3.11
N ALA A 355 -5.60 -12.96 -3.03
CA ALA A 355 -5.62 -11.73 -3.81
C ALA A 355 -5.71 -12.00 -5.32
N SER A 356 -6.92 -11.87 -5.85
CA SER A 356 -7.22 -12.12 -7.26
C SER A 356 -7.17 -10.82 -8.06
N VAL A 357 -6.85 -10.95 -9.35
CA VAL A 357 -6.71 -9.82 -10.28
C VAL A 357 -7.76 -9.82 -11.35
#